data_AF-A0A1V5GT44-F1
#
_entry.id   AF-A0A1V5GT44-F1
#
_cell.length_a   1.000
_cell.length_b   1.000
_cell.length_c   1.000
_cell.angle_alpha   90.00
_cell.angle_beta   90.00
_cell.angle_gamma   90.00
#
_symmetry.space_group_name_H-M   'P 1'
#
loop_
_entity.id
_entity.type
_entity.pdbx_description
1 polymer ?
#
loop_
_entity_poly.entity_id
_entity_poly.type
_entity_poly.pdbx_seq_one_letter_code
_entity_poly.pdbx_strand_id
1 'polypeptide(L)'
;MYYYNSIPPNPNNDLELKKAIDKEMGYYHYLEYSGFKNSIIPLRKRKFEFKCEKCGETTTIEKDVEKGVDVALVSDMLSLATTGAYDVATIVSGDLDYHKAIDEIQRRGLIVEVAYFRSQGISKDLIRLADRFIDLEEILDKIKRDNR
;
A
#
# COMPACT_ATOMS: atom_id res chain seq x y z
N MET A 1 -0.20 7.00 -13.24
CA MET A 1 -0.60 5.92 -12.32
C MET A 1 0.46 5.83 -11.23
N TYR A 2 0.06 5.62 -9.97
CA TYR A 2 0.99 5.61 -8.83
C TYR A 2 1.03 4.20 -8.24
N TYR A 3 2.21 3.76 -7.82
CA TYR A 3 2.40 2.50 -7.12
C TYR A 3 3.07 2.79 -5.78
N TYR A 4 2.47 2.32 -4.68
CA TYR A 4 2.98 2.57 -3.33
C TYR A 4 3.40 1.24 -2.71
N ASN A 5 4.62 1.18 -2.18
CA ASN A 5 5.09 0.03 -1.43
C ASN A 5 6.14 0.42 -0.38
N SER A 6 6.45 -0.51 0.53
CA SER A 6 7.53 -0.34 1.49
C SER A 6 8.71 -1.25 1.20
N ILE A 7 9.93 -0.77 1.48
CA ILE A 7 11.15 -1.58 1.44
C ILE A 7 11.74 -1.67 2.86
N PRO A 8 12.18 -2.85 3.32
CA PRO A 8 12.88 -2.98 4.58
C PRO A 8 14.22 -2.23 4.55
N PRO A 9 14.56 -1.46 5.59
CA PRO A 9 15.85 -0.78 5.64
C PRO A 9 16.97 -1.82 5.79
N ASN A 10 18.08 -1.61 5.06
CA ASN A 10 19.28 -2.44 5.18
C ASN A 10 20.48 -1.64 5.75
N PRO A 11 20.43 -1.20 7.01
CA PRO A 11 21.50 -0.39 7.61
C PRO A 11 22.80 -1.17 7.82
N ASN A 12 22.71 -2.49 8.00
CA ASN A 12 23.86 -3.37 8.28
C ASN A 12 24.47 -3.99 7.03
N ASN A 13 24.01 -3.60 5.83
CA ASN A 13 24.43 -4.16 4.54
C ASN A 13 24.38 -5.70 4.51
N ASP A 14 23.31 -6.26 5.08
CA ASP A 14 23.04 -7.69 5.08
C ASP A 14 22.88 -8.19 3.64
N LEU A 15 23.61 -9.26 3.31
CA LEU A 15 23.69 -9.79 1.95
C LEU A 15 22.40 -10.51 1.52
N GLU A 16 21.69 -11.16 2.44
CA GLU A 16 20.41 -11.82 2.13
C GLU A 16 19.32 -10.77 1.90
N LEU A 17 19.27 -9.76 2.77
CA LEU A 17 18.34 -8.64 2.62
C LEU A 17 18.60 -7.86 1.33
N LYS A 18 19.88 -7.67 0.97
CA LYS A 18 20.26 -7.04 -0.29
C LYS A 18 19.75 -7.81 -1.50
N LYS A 19 19.89 -9.13 -1.53
CA LYS A 19 19.37 -9.96 -2.64
C LYS A 19 17.85 -9.88 -2.77
N ALA A 20 17.14 -9.82 -1.64
CA ALA A 20 15.69 -9.64 -1.64
C ALA A 20 15.29 -8.27 -2.20
N ILE A 21 15.95 -7.20 -1.76
CA ILE A 21 15.72 -5.83 -2.25
C ILE A 21 16.05 -5.73 -3.74
N ASP A 22 17.17 -6.28 -4.20
CA ASP A 22 17.58 -6.24 -5.62
C ASP A 22 16.54 -6.93 -6.52
N LYS A 23 15.91 -8.01 -6.04
CA LYS A 23 14.81 -8.68 -6.76
C LYS A 23 13.56 -7.80 -6.86
N GLU A 24 13.20 -7.10 -5.79
CA GLU A 24 12.08 -6.14 -5.81
C GLU A 24 12.39 -4.93 -6.69
N MET A 25 13.63 -4.45 -6.69
CA MET A 25 14.05 -3.33 -7.52
C MET A 25 13.84 -3.59 -9.01
N GLY A 26 14.07 -4.82 -9.48
CA GLY A 26 13.75 -5.20 -10.86
C GLY A 26 12.27 -5.00 -11.22
N TYR A 27 11.37 -5.27 -10.27
CA TYR A 27 9.94 -5.04 -10.45
C TYR A 27 9.59 -3.55 -10.44
N TYR A 28 10.19 -2.75 -9.55
CA TYR A 28 9.98 -1.30 -9.53
C TYR A 28 10.47 -0.62 -10.81
N HIS A 29 11.62 -1.02 -11.34
CA HIS A 29 12.10 -0.53 -12.63
C HIS A 29 11.16 -0.91 -13.79
N TYR A 30 10.60 -2.12 -13.77
CA TYR A 30 9.59 -2.52 -14.73
C TYR A 30 8.32 -1.64 -14.65
N LEU A 31 7.86 -1.33 -13.44
CA LEU A 31 6.72 -0.43 -13.23
C LEU A 31 7.02 0.99 -13.74
N GLU A 32 8.19 1.54 -13.42
CA GLU A 32 8.66 2.84 -13.93
C GLU A 32 8.69 2.88 -15.46
N TYR A 33 9.25 1.85 -16.09
CA TYR A 33 9.28 1.72 -17.54
C TYR A 33 7.87 1.64 -18.14
N SER A 34 6.94 1.03 -17.42
CA SER A 34 5.52 0.95 -17.79
C SER A 34 4.75 2.25 -17.52
N GLY A 35 5.40 3.29 -17.02
CA GLY A 35 4.82 4.62 -16.79
C GLY A 35 4.23 4.84 -15.39
N PHE A 36 4.50 3.93 -14.44
CA PHE A 36 4.12 4.14 -13.05
C PHE A 36 5.08 5.09 -12.34
N LYS A 37 4.54 5.92 -11.46
CA LYS A 37 5.32 6.65 -10.47
C LYS A 37 5.38 5.81 -9.20
N ASN A 38 6.56 5.32 -8.86
CA ASN A 38 6.78 4.53 -7.65
C ASN A 38 6.97 5.45 -6.44
N SER A 39 6.20 5.21 -5.37
CA SER A 39 6.34 5.85 -4.07
C SER A 39 6.76 4.79 -3.06
N ILE A 40 8.06 4.72 -2.82
CA ILE A 40 8.68 3.69 -1.98
C ILE A 40 9.03 4.28 -0.62
N ILE A 41 8.42 3.74 0.44
CA ILE A 41 8.58 4.26 1.79
C ILE A 41 9.37 3.26 2.63
N PRO A 42 10.51 3.66 3.23
CA PRO A 42 11.29 2.74 4.03
C PRO A 42 10.52 2.36 5.31
N LEU A 43 10.53 1.07 5.66
CA LEU A 43 9.99 0.62 6.93
C LEU A 43 10.79 1.22 8.08
N ARG A 44 10.08 1.69 9.12
CA ARG A 44 10.72 2.16 10.34
C ARG A 44 10.79 1.03 11.36
N LYS A 45 11.94 0.88 12.00
CA LYS A 45 12.10 -0.03 13.14
C LYS A 45 11.90 0.75 14.43
N ARG A 46 11.00 0.29 15.29
CA ARG A 46 10.89 0.78 16.67
C ARG A 46 11.42 -0.28 17.62
N LYS A 47 12.26 0.17 18.55
CA LYS A 47 12.70 -0.64 19.68
C LYS A 47 11.74 -0.42 20.83
N PHE A 48 11.18 -1.49 21.34
CA PHE A 48 10.38 -1.49 22.56
C PHE A 48 11.22 -2.10 23.65
N GLU A 49 11.52 -1.32 24.69
CA GLU A 49 12.23 -1.80 25.86
C GLU A 49 11.22 -2.05 26.97
N PHE A 50 11.11 -3.30 27.38
CA PHE A 50 10.27 -3.72 28.49
C PHE A 50 11.15 -4.07 29.68
N LYS A 51 10.98 -3.35 30.79
CA LYS A 51 11.65 -3.68 32.05
C LYS A 51 10.71 -4.50 32.92
N CYS A 52 11.12 -5.72 33.27
CA CYS A 52 10.35 -6.56 34.17
C CYS A 52 10.49 -6.06 35.61
N GLU A 53 9.37 -5.68 36.24
CA GLU A 53 9.37 -5.22 37.64
C GLU A 53 9.71 -6.33 38.64
N LYS A 54 9.54 -7.61 38.28
CA LYS A 54 9.81 -8.75 39.18
C LYS A 54 11.25 -9.25 39.16
N CYS A 55 11.89 -9.32 38.00
CA CYS A 55 13.25 -9.86 37.87
C CYS A 55 14.30 -8.82 37.43
N GLY A 56 13.89 -7.59 37.12
CA GLY A 56 14.81 -6.52 36.68
C GLY A 56 15.33 -6.68 35.25
N GLU A 57 15.03 -7.80 34.59
CA GLU A 57 15.46 -8.08 33.22
C GLU A 57 14.84 -7.07 32.23
N THR A 58 15.67 -6.53 31.34
CA THR A 58 15.23 -5.62 30.28
C THR A 58 15.18 -6.40 28.98
N THR A 59 13.98 -6.59 28.43
CA THR A 59 13.78 -7.22 27.12
C THR A 59 13.59 -6.14 26.07
N THR A 60 14.52 -6.05 25.12
CA THR A 60 14.39 -5.18 23.95
C THR A 60 13.80 -5.98 22.81
N ILE A 61 12.61 -5.58 22.34
CA ILE A 61 11.95 -6.14 21.16
C ILE A 61 12.06 -5.12 20.04
N GLU A 62 12.74 -5.47 18.96
CA GLU A 62 12.70 -4.69 17.73
C GLU A 62 11.51 -5.17 16.90
N LYS A 63 10.60 -4.25 16.57
CA LYS A 63 9.47 -4.53 15.69
C LYS A 63 9.46 -3.51 14.56
N ASP A 64 9.21 -3.99 13.34
CA ASP A 64 8.88 -3.12 12.23
C ASP A 64 7.55 -2.45 12.55
N VAL A 65 7.57 -1.13 12.71
CA VAL A 65 6.40 -0.34 13.04
C VAL A 65 6.28 0.76 12.01
N GLU A 66 5.08 0.88 11.46
CA GLU A 66 4.62 1.91 10.53
C GLU A 66 4.83 1.56 9.04
N LYS A 67 3.73 1.18 8.39
CA LYS A 67 3.57 1.23 6.94
C LYS A 67 3.13 2.65 6.58
N GLY A 68 4.09 3.55 6.35
CA GLY A 68 3.77 4.91 5.88
C GLY A 68 3.10 4.96 4.51
N VAL A 69 3.00 3.81 3.82
CA VAL A 69 2.37 3.64 2.50
C VAL A 69 0.93 4.09 2.50
N ASP A 70 0.13 3.66 3.47
CA ASP A 70 -1.29 3.99 3.51
C ASP A 70 -1.50 5.49 3.68
N VAL A 71 -0.69 6.11 4.54
CA VAL A 71 -0.72 7.57 4.77
C VAL A 71 -0.30 8.34 3.52
N ALA A 72 0.75 7.90 2.82
CA ALA A 72 1.21 8.55 1.60
C ALA A 72 0.19 8.43 0.47
N LEU A 73 -0.40 7.24 0.29
CA LEU A 73 -1.47 7.02 -0.69
C LEU A 73 -2.66 7.96 -0.40
N VAL A 74 -3.16 7.97 0.83
CA VAL A 74 -4.27 8.84 1.23
C VAL A 74 -3.94 10.32 1.03
N SER A 75 -2.74 10.74 1.44
CA SER A 75 -2.27 12.12 1.29
C SER A 75 -2.25 12.55 -0.17
N ASP A 76 -1.70 11.71 -1.05
CA ASP A 76 -1.63 12.01 -2.48
C ASP A 76 -3.02 12.01 -3.12
N MET A 77 -3.89 11.05 -2.77
CA MET A 77 -5.27 11.01 -3.28
C MET A 77 -6.02 12.30 -2.97
N LEU A 78 -5.93 12.80 -1.74
CA LEU A 78 -6.58 14.04 -1.29
C LEU A 78 -5.94 15.29 -1.89
N SER A 79 -4.60 15.31 -2.00
CA SER A 79 -3.87 16.41 -2.62
C SER A 79 -4.24 16.56 -4.10
N LEU A 80 -4.24 15.45 -4.83
CA LEU A 80 -4.62 15.39 -6.25
C LEU A 80 -6.10 15.70 -6.47
N ALA A 81 -6.98 15.30 -5.54
CA ALA A 81 -8.39 15.71 -5.55
C ALA A 81 -8.53 17.23 -5.44
N THR A 82 -7.73 17.85 -4.56
CA THR A 82 -7.79 19.30 -4.31
C THR A 82 -7.32 20.11 -5.51
N THR A 83 -6.35 19.60 -6.27
CA THR A 83 -5.84 20.28 -7.46
C THR A 83 -6.66 19.98 -8.72
N GLY A 84 -7.67 19.12 -8.64
CA GLY A 84 -8.47 18.69 -9.80
C GLY A 84 -7.65 17.85 -10.79
N ALA A 85 -6.67 17.08 -10.30
CA ALA A 85 -5.78 16.30 -11.15
C ALA A 85 -6.44 15.02 -11.72
N TYR A 86 -7.64 14.67 -11.25
CA TYR A 86 -8.45 13.56 -11.76
C TYR A 86 -9.94 13.82 -11.52
N ASP A 87 -10.79 13.20 -12.33
CA ASP A 87 -12.24 13.14 -12.14
C ASP A 87 -12.68 11.82 -11.46
N VAL A 88 -11.89 10.76 -11.69
CA VAL A 88 -12.12 9.40 -11.18
C VAL A 88 -10.84 8.87 -10.53
N ALA A 89 -10.92 8.45 -9.27
CA ALA A 89 -9.84 7.76 -8.56
C ALA A 89 -10.11 6.25 -8.53
N THR A 90 -9.27 5.47 -9.21
CA THR A 90 -9.30 4.01 -9.13
C THR A 90 -8.25 3.51 -8.14
N ILE A 91 -8.69 2.86 -7.05
CA ILE A 91 -7.83 2.30 -6.00
C ILE A 91 -7.75 0.80 -6.18
N VAL A 92 -6.54 0.27 -6.32
CA VAL A 92 -6.30 -1.18 -6.38
C VAL A 92 -5.83 -1.66 -5.01
N SER A 93 -6.78 -1.82 -4.09
CA SER A 93 -6.52 -2.30 -2.72
C SER A 93 -7.81 -2.80 -2.05
N GLY A 94 -7.65 -3.65 -1.04
CA GLY A 94 -8.75 -4.21 -0.25
C GLY A 94 -8.84 -3.64 1.17
N ASP A 95 -8.03 -2.62 1.49
CA ASP A 95 -7.93 -2.06 2.84
C ASP A 95 -9.07 -1.08 3.15
N LEU A 96 -9.71 -1.27 4.31
CA LEU A 96 -10.80 -0.42 4.79
C LEU A 96 -10.30 0.88 5.44
N ASP A 97 -8.99 0.98 5.73
CA ASP A 97 -8.40 2.17 6.35
C ASP A 97 -8.55 3.43 5.48
N TYR A 98 -8.79 3.27 4.17
CA TYR A 98 -9.01 4.38 3.25
C TYR A 98 -10.42 4.99 3.32
N HIS A 99 -11.34 4.45 4.12
CA HIS A 99 -12.75 4.86 4.12
C HIS A 99 -12.97 6.37 4.24
N LYS A 100 -12.19 7.04 5.11
CA LYS A 100 -12.28 8.51 5.29
C LYS A 100 -11.81 9.29 4.06
N ALA A 101 -10.77 8.79 3.39
CA ALA A 101 -10.24 9.42 2.20
C ALA A 101 -11.25 9.33 1.06
N ILE A 102 -11.88 8.16 0.90
CA ILE A 102 -12.92 7.91 -0.10
C ILE A 102 -14.12 8.85 0.13
N ASP A 103 -14.64 8.92 1.37
CA ASP A 103 -15.77 9.80 1.71
C ASP A 103 -15.46 11.28 1.40
N GLU A 104 -14.25 11.75 1.73
CA GLU A 104 -13.82 13.13 1.45
C GLU A 104 -13.71 13.42 -0.05
N ILE A 105 -13.23 12.47 -0.86
CA ILE A 105 -13.14 12.61 -2.31
C ILE A 105 -14.54 12.65 -2.93
N GLN A 106 -15.44 11.79 -2.47
CA GLN A 106 -16.84 11.76 -2.90
C GLN A 106 -17.58 13.05 -2.53
N ARG A 107 -17.34 13.62 -1.34
CA ARG A 107 -17.89 14.92 -0.92
C ARG A 107 -17.48 16.07 -1.85
N ARG A 108 -16.36 15.94 -2.55
CA ARG A 108 -15.89 16.90 -3.56
C ARG A 108 -16.53 16.70 -4.93
N GLY A 109 -17.42 15.72 -5.07
CA GLY A 109 -18.11 15.39 -6.32
C GLY A 109 -17.28 14.54 -7.28
N LEU A 110 -16.16 13.97 -6.82
CA LEU A 110 -15.30 13.08 -7.60
C LEU A 110 -15.74 11.63 -7.41
N ILE A 111 -15.47 10.78 -8.41
CA ILE A 111 -15.85 9.36 -8.37
C ILE A 111 -14.69 8.54 -7.82
N VAL A 112 -15.00 7.58 -6.94
CA VAL A 112 -14.02 6.62 -6.44
C VAL A 112 -14.41 5.19 -6.84
N GLU A 113 -13.51 4.52 -7.54
CA GLU A 113 -13.63 3.13 -7.92
C GLU A 113 -12.65 2.28 -7.11
N VAL A 114 -13.09 1.13 -6.60
CA VAL A 114 -12.24 0.17 -5.91
C VAL A 114 -12.12 -1.09 -6.75
N ALA A 115 -10.90 -1.50 -7.07
CA ALA A 115 -10.60 -2.70 -7.82
C ALA A 115 -9.91 -3.74 -6.91
N TYR A 116 -10.52 -4.91 -6.75
CA TYR A 116 -9.94 -5.97 -5.92
C TYR A 116 -10.45 -7.36 -6.29
N PHE A 117 -9.81 -8.41 -5.75
CA PHE A 117 -10.23 -9.80 -5.90
C PHE A 117 -11.23 -10.18 -4.80
N ARG A 118 -12.45 -10.59 -5.17
CA ARG A 118 -13.47 -10.96 -4.17
C ARG A 118 -13.07 -12.12 -3.27
N SER A 119 -12.40 -13.13 -3.82
CA SER A 119 -11.91 -14.31 -3.10
C SER A 119 -10.86 -13.98 -2.03
N GLN A 120 -10.20 -12.82 -2.13
CA GLN A 120 -9.18 -12.39 -1.18
C GLN A 120 -9.75 -11.65 0.05
N GLY A 121 -11.08 -11.67 0.24
CA GLY A 121 -11.69 -11.26 1.50
C GLY A 121 -11.89 -9.76 1.68
N ILE A 122 -12.19 -9.03 0.61
CA ILE A 122 -12.53 -7.60 0.70
C ILE A 122 -13.74 -7.35 1.62
N SER A 123 -13.67 -6.29 2.42
CA SER A 123 -14.79 -5.85 3.25
C SER A 123 -15.99 -5.43 2.41
N LYS A 124 -17.18 -5.93 2.77
CA LYS A 124 -18.45 -5.50 2.15
C LYS A 124 -18.69 -4.00 2.33
N ASP A 125 -18.14 -3.40 3.39
CA ASP A 125 -18.30 -1.98 3.66
C ASP A 125 -17.47 -1.14 2.69
N LEU A 126 -16.27 -1.60 2.32
CA LEU A 126 -15.45 -0.93 1.30
C LEU A 126 -16.12 -0.97 -0.08
N ILE A 127 -16.72 -2.12 -0.44
CA ILE A 127 -17.48 -2.26 -1.70
C ILE A 127 -18.67 -1.29 -1.74
N ARG A 128 -19.40 -1.16 -0.62
CA ARG A 128 -20.56 -0.27 -0.53
C ARG A 128 -20.19 1.21 -0.50
N LEU A 129 -19.01 1.52 0.02
CA LEU A 129 -18.50 2.88 0.12
C LEU A 129 -18.04 3.40 -1.24
N ALA A 130 -17.39 2.57 -2.05
CA ALA A 130 -16.96 2.95 -3.39
C ALA A 130 -18.16 3.22 -4.31
N ASP A 131 -18.03 4.19 -5.22
CA ASP A 131 -19.06 4.44 -6.23
C ASP A 131 -19.18 3.26 -7.20
N ARG A 132 -18.05 2.60 -7.48
CA ARG A 132 -17.99 1.39 -8.29
C ARG A 132 -16.97 0.41 -7.72
N PHE A 133 -17.31 -0.86 -7.81
CA PHE A 133 -16.40 -1.95 -7.50
C PHE A 133 -16.06 -2.73 -8.77
N ILE A 134 -14.76 -2.86 -9.06
CA ILE A 134 -14.23 -3.61 -10.20
C ILE A 134 -13.70 -4.94 -9.66
N ASP A 135 -14.34 -6.04 -10.07
CA ASP A 135 -13.89 -7.37 -9.71
C ASP A 135 -12.73 -7.80 -10.61
N LEU A 136 -11.53 -7.89 -10.04
CA LEU A 136 -10.34 -8.28 -10.78
C LEU A 136 -10.34 -9.76 -11.17
N GLU A 137 -11.22 -10.59 -10.58
CA GLU A 137 -11.36 -11.99 -10.96
C GLU A 137 -11.92 -12.15 -12.37
N GLU A 138 -12.78 -11.24 -12.82
CA GLU A 138 -13.38 -11.28 -14.15
C GLU A 138 -12.34 -11.10 -15.27
N ILE A 139 -11.20 -10.48 -14.94
CA ILE A 139 -10.08 -10.25 -15.87
C ILE A 139 -8.85 -11.08 -15.54
N LEU A 140 -8.96 -12.05 -14.62
CA LEU A 140 -7.83 -12.85 -14.13
C LEU A 140 -7.05 -13.52 -15.27
N ASP A 141 -7.75 -13.99 -16.29
CA ASP A 141 -7.12 -14.59 -17.48
C ASP A 141 -6.24 -13.63 -18.28
N LYS A 142 -6.48 -12.32 -18.20
CA LYS A 142 -5.70 -11.28 -18.88
C LYS A 142 -4.53 -10.77 -18.05
N ILE A 143 -4.64 -10.83 -16.72
CA ILE A 143 -3.65 -10.25 -15.80
C ILE A 143 -2.77 -11.30 -15.12
N LYS A 144 -3.10 -12.59 -15.24
CA LYS A 144 -2.22 -13.65 -14.74
C LYS A 144 -0.89 -13.61 -15.46
N ARG A 145 0.18 -13.87 -14.72
CA ARG A 145 1.51 -14.03 -15.31
C ARG A 145 1.47 -15.24 -16.24
N ASP A 146 1.81 -15.03 -17.51
CA ASP A 146 1.92 -16.13 -18.45
C ASP A 146 3.08 -17.01 -17.98
N ASN A 147 2.78 -18.26 -17.60
CA ASN A 147 3.79 -19.23 -17.19
C ASN A 147 4.49 -19.75 -18.45
N ARG A 148 5.37 -18.92 -19.01
CA ARG A 148 6.38 -19.32 -20.00
C ARG A 148 7.75 -19.32 -19.39
#